data_AF-A0A2V6ISI8-F1
#
_entry.id   AF-A0A2V6ISI8-F1
#
_cell.length_a   1.000
_cell.length_b   1.000
_cell.length_c   1.000
_cell.angle_alpha   90.00
_cell.angle_beta   90.00
_cell.angle_gamma   90.00
#
_symmetry.space_group_name_H-M   'P 1'
#
loop_
_entity.id
_entity.type
_entity.pdbx_description
1 polymer ?
#
loop_
_entity_poly.entity_id
_entity_poly.type
_entity_poly.pdbx_seq_one_letter_code
_entity_poly.pdbx_strand_id
1 'polypeptide(L)'
;YLQERPPVTNLYSSAIFIGWGAVIVALILERIFRDGIGAACAGAIGFITLIIAHHLGGNGDTLEMLQAVLDTNIWLATHVVAITTGYSAMFLAGMLAIIYIVRGVFTRSLKKDTADSLARMTYGVVCFATLFSFVGTVLGGIWADQSWGRFWGWDPKENGAVLIVLWCAIILHARWGGFVRQRGLMIMAIFGNVVTSFSWFGVNMLGVGLHSYGFMQKAFPWLVGFIISQLMLMCVASMPLARWRSFRAIRATRLTNRSILSLQNSQ
;
A
#
# COMPACT_ATOMS: atom_id res chain seq x y z
N TYR A 1 0.58 9.32 -28.46
CA TYR A 1 1.55 8.77 -27.49
C TYR A 1 2.92 9.18 -28.00
N LEU A 2 3.65 10.06 -27.31
CA LEU A 2 4.89 10.67 -27.85
C LEU A 2 6.17 9.86 -27.57
N GLN A 3 6.13 8.83 -26.71
CA GLN A 3 7.31 8.03 -26.33
C GLN A 3 7.21 6.52 -26.62
N GLU A 4 6.08 6.04 -27.17
CA GLU A 4 5.83 4.60 -27.47
C GLU A 4 6.15 3.59 -26.33
N ARG A 5 6.18 4.05 -25.07
CA ARG A 5 6.53 3.26 -23.89
C ARG A 5 5.62 3.59 -22.69
N PRO A 6 5.41 2.64 -21.77
CA PRO A 6 4.58 2.88 -20.58
C PRO A 6 5.21 3.96 -19.68
N PRO A 7 4.38 4.79 -19.00
CA PRO A 7 4.84 5.93 -18.21
C PRO A 7 5.39 5.49 -16.84
N VAL A 8 6.48 4.72 -16.83
CA VAL A 8 7.15 4.21 -15.61
C VAL A 8 8.66 4.48 -15.63
N THR A 9 9.09 5.39 -16.49
CA THR A 9 10.50 5.67 -16.82
C THR A 9 11.23 6.49 -15.77
N ASN A 10 10.52 7.25 -14.94
CA ASN A 10 11.09 8.07 -13.88
C ASN A 10 10.18 8.09 -12.64
N LEU A 11 10.66 8.71 -11.55
CA LEU A 11 9.91 8.77 -10.29
C LEU A 11 8.56 9.49 -10.43
N TYR A 12 8.47 10.51 -11.27
CA TYR A 12 7.23 11.24 -11.52
C TYR A 12 6.21 10.36 -12.26
N SER A 13 6.60 9.76 -13.38
CA SER A 13 5.71 8.94 -14.21
C SER A 13 5.29 7.66 -13.48
N SER A 14 6.22 6.99 -12.79
CA SER A 14 5.91 5.84 -11.94
C SER A 14 4.99 6.18 -10.77
N ALA A 15 5.08 7.37 -10.18
CA ALA A 15 4.16 7.79 -9.12
C ALA A 15 2.72 7.96 -9.64
N ILE A 16 2.57 8.57 -10.81
CA ILE A 16 1.26 8.69 -11.47
C ILE A 16 0.72 7.30 -11.82
N PHE A 17 1.55 6.41 -12.36
CA PHE A 17 1.15 5.04 -12.68
C PHE A 17 0.67 4.29 -11.44
N ILE A 18 1.39 4.40 -10.32
CA ILE A 18 1.01 3.76 -9.06
C ILE A 18 -0.33 4.29 -8.55
N GLY A 19 -0.51 5.61 -8.55
CA GLY A 19 -1.77 6.22 -8.14
C GLY A 19 -2.96 5.81 -9.01
N TRP A 20 -2.81 5.80 -10.33
CA TRP A 20 -3.85 5.33 -11.25
C TRP A 20 -4.17 3.85 -11.06
N GLY A 21 -3.15 3.00 -10.92
CA GLY A 21 -3.35 1.58 -10.65
C GLY A 21 -4.15 1.36 -9.35
N ALA A 22 -3.80 2.07 -8.29
CA ALA A 22 -4.50 1.99 -7.01
C ALA A 22 -5.95 2.52 -7.11
N VAL A 23 -6.18 3.60 -7.86
CA VAL A 23 -7.53 4.13 -8.14
C VAL A 23 -8.38 3.11 -8.91
N ILE A 24 -7.84 2.49 -9.95
CA ILE A 24 -8.55 1.47 -10.75
C ILE A 24 -8.94 0.29 -9.86
N VAL A 25 -8.00 -0.25 -9.08
CA VAL A 25 -8.31 -1.36 -8.17
C VAL A 25 -9.33 -0.94 -7.12
N ALA A 26 -9.25 0.29 -6.57
CA ALA A 26 -10.23 0.81 -5.63
C ALA A 26 -11.64 0.92 -6.24
N LEU A 27 -11.76 1.33 -7.51
CA LEU A 27 -13.04 1.37 -8.24
C LEU A 27 -13.57 -0.04 -8.55
N ILE A 28 -12.70 -1.01 -8.85
CA ILE A 28 -13.09 -2.41 -8.99
C ILE A 28 -13.63 -2.95 -7.67
N LEU A 29 -12.97 -2.64 -6.55
CA LEU A 29 -13.46 -3.01 -5.23
C LEU A 29 -14.80 -2.35 -4.91
N GLU A 30 -15.01 -1.08 -5.27
CA GLU A 30 -16.31 -0.41 -5.13
C GLU A 30 -17.40 -1.14 -5.94
N ARG A 31 -17.08 -1.58 -7.16
CA ARG A 31 -18.03 -2.30 -8.01
C ARG A 31 -18.46 -3.64 -7.39
N ILE A 32 -17.56 -4.31 -6.67
CA ILE A 32 -17.78 -5.61 -6.03
C ILE A 32 -18.50 -5.46 -4.68
N PHE A 33 -17.99 -4.61 -3.78
CA PHE A 33 -18.46 -4.50 -2.39
C PHE A 33 -19.58 -3.46 -2.21
N ARG A 34 -19.68 -2.46 -3.09
CA ARG A 34 -20.74 -1.42 -3.14
C ARG A 34 -21.04 -0.75 -1.81
N ASP A 35 -20.01 -0.51 -1.01
CA ASP A 35 -20.11 0.08 0.33
C ASP A 35 -19.63 1.54 0.41
N GLY A 36 -19.28 2.16 -0.73
CA GLY A 36 -18.78 3.53 -0.85
C GLY A 36 -17.33 3.71 -0.41
N ILE A 37 -16.70 2.66 0.17
CA ILE A 37 -15.35 2.74 0.70
C ILE A 37 -14.32 2.74 -0.44
N GLY A 38 -14.57 1.98 -1.50
CA GLY A 38 -13.69 1.92 -2.66
C GLY A 38 -13.65 3.28 -3.38
N ALA A 39 -14.80 3.93 -3.55
CA ALA A 39 -14.86 5.29 -4.11
C ALA A 39 -14.11 6.32 -3.25
N ALA A 40 -14.25 6.25 -1.92
CA ALA A 40 -13.51 7.13 -1.00
C ALA A 40 -11.99 6.89 -1.08
N CYS A 41 -11.55 5.63 -1.17
CA CYS A 41 -10.13 5.29 -1.38
C CYS A 41 -9.61 5.85 -2.70
N ALA A 42 -10.35 5.69 -3.79
CA ALA A 42 -10.00 6.21 -5.11
C ALA A 42 -9.81 7.72 -5.08
N GLY A 43 -10.75 8.46 -4.48
CA GLY A 43 -10.65 9.92 -4.35
C GLY A 43 -9.43 10.35 -3.53
N ALA A 44 -9.20 9.73 -2.37
CA ALA A 44 -8.08 10.07 -1.49
C ALA A 44 -6.72 9.74 -2.13
N ILE A 45 -6.57 8.55 -2.69
CA ILE A 45 -5.32 8.12 -3.35
C ILE A 45 -5.04 8.96 -4.58
N GLY A 46 -6.06 9.25 -5.41
CA GLY A 46 -5.93 10.10 -6.58
C GLY A 46 -5.45 11.51 -6.21
N PHE A 47 -6.06 12.12 -5.19
CA PHE A 47 -5.66 13.44 -4.70
C PHE A 47 -4.22 13.45 -4.15
N ILE A 48 -3.86 12.49 -3.30
CA ILE A 48 -2.49 12.38 -2.77
C ILE A 48 -1.47 12.18 -3.90
N THR A 49 -1.80 11.36 -4.90
CA THR A 49 -0.93 11.14 -6.07
C THR A 49 -0.68 12.43 -6.83
N LEU A 50 -1.70 13.26 -7.04
CA LEU A 50 -1.56 14.56 -7.70
C LEU A 50 -0.68 15.52 -6.92
N ILE A 51 -0.77 15.54 -5.57
CA ILE A 51 0.13 16.32 -4.72
C ILE A 51 1.58 15.86 -4.88
N ILE A 52 1.80 14.54 -4.85
CA ILE A 52 3.15 13.96 -5.02
C ILE A 52 3.69 14.31 -6.41
N ALA A 53 2.89 14.14 -7.47
CA ALA A 53 3.25 14.50 -8.83
C ALA A 53 3.62 15.98 -8.96
N HIS A 54 2.84 16.88 -8.35
CA HIS A 54 3.14 18.32 -8.34
C HIS A 54 4.51 18.62 -7.70
N HIS A 55 4.83 18.00 -6.56
CA HIS A 55 6.12 18.20 -5.89
C HIS A 55 7.30 17.58 -6.65
N LEU A 56 7.06 16.49 -7.39
CA LEU A 56 8.07 15.82 -8.22
C LEU A 56 8.32 16.55 -9.54
N GLY A 57 7.31 17.17 -10.15
CA GLY A 57 7.40 17.82 -11.45
C GLY A 57 7.94 19.25 -11.45
N GLY A 58 8.18 19.85 -10.28
CA GLY A 58 8.30 21.30 -10.15
C GLY A 58 9.61 21.97 -10.62
N ASN A 59 10.69 21.26 -10.96
CA ASN A 59 12.01 21.91 -11.13
C ASN A 59 12.93 21.36 -12.25
N GLY A 60 12.46 20.55 -13.19
CA GLY A 60 13.32 20.00 -14.25
C GLY A 60 12.55 19.36 -15.39
N ASP A 61 13.25 19.04 -16.49
CA ASP A 61 12.67 18.30 -17.60
C ASP A 61 12.22 16.92 -17.10
N THR A 62 10.91 16.66 -17.15
CA THR A 62 10.35 15.36 -16.76
C THR A 62 10.53 14.29 -17.85
N LEU A 63 11.19 14.66 -18.95
CA LEU A 63 11.56 13.80 -20.08
C LEU A 63 13.08 13.55 -20.13
N GLU A 64 13.73 13.27 -18.99
CA GLU A 64 15.15 12.92 -18.95
C GLU A 64 15.51 11.75 -19.88
N MET A 65 16.74 11.81 -20.45
CA MET A 65 17.27 10.75 -21.31
C MET A 65 17.39 9.45 -20.50
N LEU A 66 16.76 8.39 -20.99
CA LEU A 66 16.73 7.09 -20.33
C LEU A 66 18.15 6.50 -20.28
N GLN A 67 18.49 5.80 -19.19
CA GLN A 67 19.70 4.98 -19.19
C GLN A 67 19.54 3.86 -20.24
N ALA A 68 20.60 3.58 -21.00
CA ALA A 68 20.59 2.67 -22.14
C ALA A 68 20.07 1.25 -21.82
N VAL A 69 20.16 0.83 -20.55
CA VAL A 69 19.65 -0.47 -20.08
C VAL A 69 18.12 -0.50 -19.96
N LEU A 70 17.46 0.65 -19.85
CA LEU A 70 15.98 0.75 -19.82
C LEU A 70 15.35 0.85 -21.22
N ASP A 71 16.12 0.94 -22.31
CA ASP A 71 15.58 1.08 -23.68
C ASP A 71 14.98 -0.24 -24.25
N THR A 72 15.20 -1.39 -23.61
CA THR A 72 14.51 -2.64 -24.00
C THR A 72 13.04 -2.60 -23.56
N ASN A 73 12.15 -2.25 -24.49
CA ASN A 73 10.71 -2.02 -24.25
C ASN A 73 10.01 -3.22 -23.54
N ILE A 74 10.42 -4.46 -23.83
CA ILE A 74 9.78 -5.66 -23.25
C ILE A 74 9.92 -5.78 -21.73
N TRP A 75 11.12 -5.52 -21.19
CA TRP A 75 11.37 -5.67 -19.75
C TRP A 75 10.82 -4.49 -18.97
N LEU A 76 10.97 -3.27 -19.52
CA LEU A 76 10.32 -2.09 -18.97
C LEU A 76 8.78 -2.28 -18.91
N ALA A 77 8.18 -2.84 -19.97
CA ALA A 77 6.74 -3.04 -20.03
C ALA A 77 6.23 -4.21 -19.19
N THR A 78 7.03 -5.25 -18.93
CA THR A 78 6.57 -6.44 -18.19
C THR A 78 7.00 -6.41 -16.73
N HIS A 79 8.30 -6.32 -16.45
CA HIS A 79 8.84 -6.31 -15.09
C HIS A 79 8.38 -5.08 -14.32
N VAL A 80 8.65 -3.86 -14.86
CA VAL A 80 8.40 -2.62 -14.11
C VAL A 80 6.90 -2.39 -13.91
N VAL A 81 6.07 -2.71 -14.90
CA VAL A 81 4.61 -2.65 -14.76
C VAL A 81 4.11 -3.67 -13.73
N ALA A 82 4.63 -4.90 -13.74
CA ALA A 82 4.21 -5.91 -12.76
C ALA A 82 4.58 -5.50 -11.33
N ILE A 83 5.82 -5.08 -11.09
CA ILE A 83 6.28 -4.71 -9.74
C ILE A 83 5.56 -3.44 -9.24
N THR A 84 5.37 -2.43 -10.09
CA THR A 84 4.66 -1.18 -9.71
C THR A 84 3.18 -1.43 -9.46
N THR A 85 2.55 -2.36 -10.19
CA THR A 85 1.18 -2.83 -9.90
C THR A 85 1.07 -3.45 -8.51
N GLY A 86 2.09 -4.23 -8.10
CA GLY A 86 2.21 -4.74 -6.74
C GLY A 86 2.31 -3.63 -5.69
N TYR A 87 3.07 -2.57 -5.98
CA TYR A 87 3.21 -1.41 -5.08
C TYR A 87 1.88 -0.67 -4.91
N SER A 88 1.16 -0.43 -6.01
CA SER A 88 -0.18 0.18 -6.00
C SER A 88 -1.15 -0.58 -5.12
N ALA A 89 -1.14 -1.91 -5.23
CA ALA A 89 -1.98 -2.77 -4.43
C ALA A 89 -1.60 -2.70 -2.94
N MET A 90 -0.31 -2.73 -2.60
CA MET A 90 0.12 -2.61 -1.20
C MET A 90 -0.28 -1.25 -0.60
N PHE A 91 -0.11 -0.15 -1.34
CA PHE A 91 -0.56 1.18 -0.91
C PHE A 91 -2.08 1.26 -0.70
N LEU A 92 -2.86 0.63 -1.58
CA LEU A 92 -4.31 0.53 -1.42
C LEU A 92 -4.70 -0.30 -0.18
N ALA A 93 -4.03 -1.42 0.08
CA ALA A 93 -4.26 -2.23 1.28
C ALA A 93 -4.00 -1.42 2.55
N GLY A 94 -2.91 -0.64 2.59
CA GLY A 94 -2.65 0.27 3.70
C GLY A 94 -3.70 1.38 3.82
N MET A 95 -4.18 1.97 2.71
CA MET A 95 -5.26 2.97 2.75
C MET A 95 -6.56 2.39 3.34
N LEU A 96 -6.96 1.18 2.92
CA LEU A 96 -8.13 0.48 3.49
C LEU A 96 -7.96 0.25 5.00
N ALA A 97 -6.75 -0.12 5.44
CA ALA A 97 -6.43 -0.28 6.84
C ALA A 97 -6.48 1.04 7.63
N ILE A 98 -6.03 2.15 7.04
CA ILE A 98 -6.15 3.49 7.65
C ILE A 98 -7.62 3.84 7.85
N ILE A 99 -8.48 3.62 6.85
CA ILE A 99 -9.92 3.87 6.97
C ILE A 99 -10.53 3.03 8.10
N TYR A 100 -10.14 1.76 8.24
CA TYR A 100 -10.57 0.90 9.33
C TYR A 100 -10.24 1.52 10.70
N ILE A 101 -8.99 1.97 10.89
CA ILE A 101 -8.53 2.55 12.15
C ILE A 101 -9.21 3.89 12.42
N VAL A 102 -9.30 4.76 11.43
CA VAL A 102 -9.95 6.08 11.57
C VAL A 102 -11.42 5.92 11.96
N ARG A 103 -12.15 5.03 11.27
CA ARG A 103 -13.57 4.74 11.59
C ARG A 103 -13.75 4.06 12.95
N GLY A 104 -12.77 3.30 13.41
CA GLY A 104 -12.82 2.63 14.71
C GLY A 104 -12.48 3.54 15.90
N VAL A 105 -11.45 4.38 15.74
CA VAL A 105 -10.94 5.24 16.82
C VAL A 105 -11.74 6.53 16.94
N PHE A 106 -12.00 7.22 15.81
CA PHE A 106 -12.59 8.57 15.82
C PHE A 106 -14.11 8.55 15.66
N THR A 107 -14.67 7.54 14.98
CA THR A 107 -16.10 7.45 14.68
C THR A 107 -16.78 6.28 15.42
N ARG A 108 -18.12 6.31 15.49
CA ARG A 108 -18.95 5.17 15.96
C ARG A 108 -19.41 4.26 14.80
N SER A 109 -18.94 4.53 13.58
CA SER A 109 -19.48 3.95 12.34
C SER A 109 -18.87 2.61 11.95
N LEU A 110 -17.88 2.10 12.69
CA LEU A 110 -17.30 0.78 12.44
C LEU A 110 -18.22 -0.31 13.01
N LYS A 111 -19.23 -0.69 12.22
CA LYS A 111 -20.09 -1.86 12.48
C LYS A 111 -19.35 -3.15 12.08
N LYS A 112 -19.85 -4.29 12.55
CA LYS A 112 -19.26 -5.62 12.26
C LYS A 112 -19.17 -5.88 10.75
N ASP A 113 -20.26 -5.64 10.00
CA ASP A 113 -20.29 -5.93 8.56
C ASP A 113 -19.28 -5.08 7.78
N THR A 114 -19.11 -3.82 8.17
CA THR A 114 -18.09 -2.93 7.57
C THR A 114 -16.67 -3.38 7.91
N ALA A 115 -16.43 -3.77 9.16
CA ALA A 115 -15.14 -4.29 9.60
C ALA A 115 -14.77 -5.59 8.83
N ASP A 116 -15.75 -6.47 8.63
CA ASP A 116 -15.61 -7.71 7.87
C ASP A 116 -15.39 -7.41 6.37
N SER A 117 -16.10 -6.43 5.79
CA SER A 117 -15.88 -5.95 4.41
C SER A 117 -14.45 -5.45 4.21
N LEU A 118 -14.01 -4.49 5.04
CA LEU A 118 -12.65 -3.92 4.99
C LEU A 118 -11.57 -4.99 5.15
N ALA A 119 -11.76 -5.95 6.06
CA ALA A 119 -10.81 -7.04 6.25
C ALA A 119 -10.73 -7.97 5.03
N ARG A 120 -11.86 -8.28 4.38
CA ARG A 120 -11.89 -9.09 3.15
C ARG A 120 -11.25 -8.34 1.98
N MET A 121 -11.57 -7.06 1.80
CA MET A 121 -10.96 -6.21 0.78
C MET A 121 -9.44 -6.14 0.97
N THR A 122 -8.99 -5.81 2.18
CA THR A 122 -7.55 -5.70 2.51
C THR A 122 -6.83 -7.02 2.24
N TYR A 123 -7.41 -8.15 2.67
CA TYR A 123 -6.82 -9.47 2.42
C TYR A 123 -6.72 -9.78 0.92
N GLY A 124 -7.78 -9.54 0.15
CA GLY A 124 -7.78 -9.76 -1.31
C GLY A 124 -6.77 -8.89 -2.04
N VAL A 125 -6.65 -7.61 -1.64
CA VAL A 125 -5.66 -6.68 -2.20
C VAL A 125 -4.25 -7.12 -1.85
N VAL A 126 -4.00 -7.63 -0.63
CA VAL A 126 -2.68 -8.18 -0.26
C VAL A 126 -2.36 -9.42 -1.11
N CYS A 127 -3.32 -10.31 -1.38
CA CYS A 127 -3.08 -11.43 -2.31
C CYS A 127 -2.65 -10.94 -3.71
N PHE A 128 -3.33 -9.92 -4.22
CA PHE A 128 -2.98 -9.30 -5.49
C PHE A 128 -1.60 -8.64 -5.45
N ALA A 129 -1.29 -7.92 -4.36
CA ALA A 129 0.04 -7.35 -4.13
C ALA A 129 1.13 -8.42 -4.12
N THR A 130 0.93 -9.54 -3.42
CA THR A 130 1.86 -10.68 -3.40
C THR A 130 2.10 -11.24 -4.80
N LEU A 131 1.04 -11.47 -5.59
CA LEU A 131 1.17 -12.04 -6.93
C LEU A 131 2.03 -11.14 -7.84
N PHE A 132 1.67 -9.85 -7.91
CA PHE A 132 2.33 -8.91 -8.80
C PHE A 132 3.74 -8.54 -8.32
N SER A 133 3.96 -8.40 -7.01
CA SER A 133 5.30 -8.17 -6.47
C SER A 133 6.22 -9.37 -6.66
N PHE A 134 5.72 -10.60 -6.50
CA PHE A 134 6.52 -11.81 -6.73
C PHE A 134 6.88 -11.97 -8.21
N VAL A 135 5.88 -11.93 -9.10
CA VAL A 135 6.10 -12.03 -10.55
C VAL A 135 7.01 -10.90 -11.03
N GLY A 136 6.77 -9.67 -10.57
CA GLY A 136 7.64 -8.53 -10.81
C GLY A 136 9.08 -8.83 -10.40
N THR A 137 9.31 -9.30 -9.16
CA THR A 137 10.67 -9.57 -8.66
C THR A 137 11.39 -10.64 -9.50
N VAL A 138 10.71 -11.72 -9.86
CA VAL A 138 11.28 -12.78 -10.72
C VAL A 138 11.62 -12.27 -12.11
N LEU A 139 10.71 -11.53 -12.76
CA LEU A 139 10.96 -10.90 -14.05
C LEU A 139 12.14 -9.92 -13.99
N GLY A 140 12.32 -9.24 -12.85
CA GLY A 140 13.44 -8.34 -12.60
C GLY A 140 14.77 -9.07 -12.57
N GLY A 141 14.82 -10.25 -11.93
CA GLY A 141 16.01 -11.09 -11.93
C GLY A 141 16.37 -11.62 -13.33
N ILE A 142 15.37 -12.00 -14.14
CA ILE A 142 15.63 -12.42 -15.54
C ILE A 142 16.19 -11.24 -16.36
N TRP A 143 15.64 -10.05 -16.17
CA TRP A 143 16.16 -8.84 -16.82
C TRP A 143 17.59 -8.49 -16.37
N ALA A 144 17.89 -8.63 -15.08
CA ALA A 144 19.23 -8.42 -14.53
C ALA A 144 20.23 -9.42 -15.14
N ASP A 145 19.83 -10.68 -15.34
CA ASP A 145 20.67 -11.70 -15.97
C ASP A 145 21.00 -11.33 -17.42
N GLN A 146 20.01 -10.89 -18.19
CA GLN A 146 20.21 -10.48 -19.57
C GLN A 146 21.02 -9.19 -19.73
N SER A 147 20.93 -8.28 -18.76
CA SER A 147 21.57 -6.96 -18.83
C SER A 147 22.98 -6.95 -18.23
N TRP A 148 23.21 -7.72 -17.16
CA TRP A 148 24.44 -7.69 -16.37
C TRP A 148 25.08 -9.06 -16.16
N GLY A 149 24.53 -10.13 -16.76
CA GLY A 149 25.08 -11.48 -16.69
C GLY A 149 24.88 -12.16 -15.33
N ARG A 150 23.97 -11.67 -14.48
CA ARG A 150 23.60 -12.30 -13.21
C ARG A 150 22.13 -12.08 -12.85
N PHE A 151 21.48 -13.14 -12.39
CA PHE A 151 20.08 -13.09 -11.95
C PHE A 151 19.85 -12.25 -10.67
N TRP A 152 20.83 -12.20 -9.77
CA TRP A 152 20.71 -11.52 -8.48
C TRP A 152 22.08 -11.05 -7.97
N GLY A 153 22.14 -9.90 -7.31
CA GLY A 153 23.36 -9.32 -6.74
C GLY A 153 23.20 -8.62 -5.39
N TRP A 154 22.07 -8.77 -4.70
CA TRP A 154 21.81 -8.20 -3.38
C TRP A 154 21.91 -6.67 -3.31
N ASP A 155 21.65 -5.99 -4.42
CA ASP A 155 21.64 -4.53 -4.40
C ASP A 155 20.42 -3.98 -3.61
N PRO A 156 20.43 -2.71 -3.17
CA PRO A 156 19.34 -2.17 -2.38
C PRO A 156 17.94 -2.25 -3.03
N LYS A 157 17.84 -2.21 -4.36
CA LYS A 157 16.57 -2.33 -5.09
C LYS A 157 16.08 -3.76 -5.11
N GLU A 158 16.97 -4.70 -5.41
CA GLU A 158 16.71 -6.14 -5.36
C GLU A 158 16.24 -6.55 -3.96
N ASN A 159 16.95 -6.10 -2.91
CA ASN A 159 16.58 -6.34 -1.51
C ASN A 159 15.22 -5.72 -1.15
N GLY A 160 14.95 -4.51 -1.64
CA GLY A 160 13.65 -3.84 -1.45
C GLY A 160 12.49 -4.63 -2.07
N ALA A 161 12.67 -5.13 -3.30
CA ALA A 161 11.67 -5.93 -3.99
C ALA A 161 11.35 -7.22 -3.22
N VAL A 162 12.37 -7.95 -2.76
CA VAL A 162 12.19 -9.15 -1.92
C VAL A 162 11.53 -8.82 -0.59
N LEU A 163 11.89 -7.69 0.04
CA LEU A 163 11.30 -7.27 1.32
C LEU A 163 9.78 -7.08 1.19
N ILE A 164 9.29 -6.51 0.09
CA ILE A 164 7.84 -6.35 -0.16
C ILE A 164 7.17 -7.72 -0.31
N VAL A 165 7.75 -8.62 -1.12
CA VAL A 165 7.21 -9.97 -1.35
C VAL A 165 7.12 -10.74 -0.03
N LEU A 166 8.20 -10.74 0.75
CA LEU A 166 8.25 -11.42 2.04
C LEU A 166 7.24 -10.81 3.02
N TRP A 167 7.11 -9.48 3.06
CA TRP A 167 6.15 -8.84 3.94
C TRP A 167 4.71 -9.21 3.58
N CYS A 168 4.36 -9.21 2.29
CA CYS A 168 3.04 -9.65 1.85
C CYS A 168 2.78 -11.12 2.20
N ALA A 169 3.78 -11.99 2.00
CA ALA A 169 3.70 -13.40 2.39
C ALA A 169 3.50 -13.56 3.92
N ILE A 170 4.22 -12.79 4.74
CA ILE A 170 4.08 -12.78 6.21
C ILE A 170 2.67 -12.36 6.61
N ILE A 171 2.09 -11.32 5.98
CA ILE A 171 0.70 -10.90 6.24
C ILE A 171 -0.27 -12.06 5.98
N LEU A 172 -0.16 -12.69 4.80
CA LEU A 172 -1.06 -13.77 4.40
C LEU A 172 -0.88 -15.00 5.30
N HIS A 173 0.35 -15.39 5.60
CA HIS A 173 0.65 -16.52 6.47
C HIS A 173 0.17 -16.29 7.90
N ALA A 174 0.41 -15.09 8.46
CA ALA A 174 -0.06 -14.73 9.79
C ALA A 174 -1.61 -14.76 9.87
N ARG A 175 -2.29 -14.35 8.79
CA ARG A 175 -3.74 -14.35 8.72
C ARG A 175 -4.32 -15.76 8.56
N TRP A 176 -3.73 -16.58 7.69
CA TRP A 176 -4.15 -17.96 7.48
C TRP A 176 -3.89 -18.81 8.73
N GLY A 177 -2.70 -18.70 9.34
CA GLY A 177 -2.34 -19.39 10.57
C GLY A 177 -3.11 -18.94 11.82
N GLY A 178 -4.01 -17.96 11.70
CA GLY A 178 -4.84 -17.48 12.82
C GLY A 178 -4.09 -16.64 13.85
N PHE A 179 -2.80 -16.36 13.65
CA PHE A 179 -1.96 -15.53 14.51
C PHE A 179 -2.48 -14.08 14.59
N VAL A 180 -3.04 -13.56 13.49
CA VAL A 180 -3.62 -12.21 13.45
C VAL A 180 -5.11 -12.18 13.12
N ARG A 181 -5.85 -11.45 13.96
CA ARG A 181 -7.25 -11.08 13.69
C ARG A 181 -7.31 -9.85 12.76
N GLN A 182 -8.50 -9.33 12.49
CA GLN A 182 -8.70 -8.20 11.56
C GLN A 182 -7.81 -7.00 11.90
N ARG A 183 -7.72 -6.65 13.17
CA ARG A 183 -6.88 -5.54 13.64
C ARG A 183 -5.39 -5.76 13.34
N GLY A 184 -4.89 -6.98 13.55
CA GLY A 184 -3.49 -7.31 13.23
C GLY A 184 -3.24 -7.24 11.72
N LEU A 185 -4.17 -7.73 10.90
CA LEU A 185 -4.14 -7.58 9.45
C LEU A 185 -4.03 -6.10 9.04
N MET A 186 -4.82 -5.20 9.64
CA MET A 186 -4.77 -3.77 9.33
C MET A 186 -3.43 -3.13 9.73
N ILE A 187 -2.91 -3.47 10.91
CA ILE A 187 -1.62 -2.94 11.38
C ILE A 187 -0.48 -3.39 10.44
N MET A 188 -0.47 -4.66 10.06
CA MET A 188 0.55 -5.19 9.15
C MET A 188 0.41 -4.62 7.73
N ALA A 189 -0.82 -4.35 7.27
CA ALA A 189 -1.05 -3.68 5.99
C ALA A 189 -0.52 -2.24 5.99
N ILE A 190 -0.69 -1.49 7.08
CA ILE A 190 -0.07 -0.16 7.25
C ILE A 190 1.45 -0.25 7.24
N PHE A 191 2.02 -1.22 7.94
CA PHE A 191 3.47 -1.41 7.87
C PHE A 191 3.95 -1.80 6.46
N GLY A 192 3.10 -2.47 5.67
CA GLY A 192 3.37 -2.71 4.26
C GLY A 192 3.59 -1.43 3.46
N ASN A 193 2.85 -0.34 3.76
CA ASN A 193 3.13 0.98 3.15
C ASN A 193 4.52 1.51 3.50
N VAL A 194 5.00 1.29 4.73
CA VAL A 194 6.35 1.66 5.16
C VAL A 194 7.39 0.89 4.35
N VAL A 195 7.22 -0.43 4.25
CA VAL A 195 8.10 -1.31 3.46
C VAL A 195 8.12 -0.89 1.99
N THR A 196 6.95 -0.70 1.36
CA THR A 196 6.84 -0.32 -0.05
C THR A 196 7.40 1.07 -0.33
N SER A 197 7.11 2.06 0.53
CA SER A 197 7.65 3.42 0.37
C SER A 197 9.17 3.47 0.52
N PHE A 198 9.75 2.70 1.45
CA PHE A 198 11.19 2.58 1.59
C PHE A 198 11.84 1.89 0.38
N SER A 199 11.26 0.78 -0.09
CA SER A 199 11.76 0.08 -1.29
C SER A 199 11.60 0.88 -2.58
N TRP A 200 10.59 1.74 -2.69
CA TRP A 200 10.38 2.53 -3.90
C TRP A 200 11.18 3.84 -3.88
N PHE A 201 11.05 4.64 -2.82
CA PHE A 201 11.75 5.94 -2.69
C PHE A 201 13.07 5.83 -1.94
N GLY A 202 13.09 5.16 -0.79
CA GLY A 202 14.24 5.16 0.13
C GLY A 202 15.52 4.59 -0.48
N VAL A 203 15.42 3.46 -1.18
CA VAL A 203 16.59 2.83 -1.82
C VAL A 203 17.18 3.68 -2.97
N ASN A 204 16.37 4.52 -3.65
CA ASN A 204 16.88 5.48 -4.63
C ASN A 204 17.73 6.58 -3.97
N MET A 205 17.48 6.89 -2.70
CA MET A 205 18.19 7.93 -1.94
C MET A 205 19.49 7.42 -1.32
N LEU A 206 19.73 6.12 -1.29
CA LEU A 206 20.97 5.54 -0.77
C LEU A 206 22.16 5.81 -1.70
N GLY A 207 21.92 6.04 -2.99
CA GLY A 207 22.98 6.35 -3.97
C GLY A 207 23.96 5.20 -4.23
N VAL A 208 23.60 3.99 -3.81
CA VAL A 208 24.40 2.78 -3.96
C VAL A 208 23.63 1.77 -4.81
N GLY A 209 24.33 1.12 -5.74
CA GLY A 209 23.79 0.09 -6.62
C GLY A 209 23.57 0.56 -8.06
N LEU A 210 23.37 -0.39 -8.98
CA LEU A 210 23.25 -0.18 -10.43
C LEU A 210 21.96 0.56 -10.85
N HIS A 211 21.16 1.00 -9.89
CA HIS A 211 19.80 1.51 -10.08
C HIS A 211 19.58 2.92 -9.51
N SER A 212 20.66 3.66 -9.20
CA SER A 212 20.57 5.02 -8.65
C SER A 212 20.21 6.05 -9.74
N TYR A 213 19.01 5.93 -10.32
CA TYR A 213 18.48 6.86 -11.32
C TYR A 213 17.67 7.96 -10.61
N GLY A 214 18.35 9.03 -10.19
CA GLY A 214 17.71 10.22 -9.61
C GLY A 214 17.93 10.37 -8.10
N PHE A 215 19.09 10.90 -7.71
CA PHE A 215 19.42 11.18 -6.31
C PHE A 215 18.63 12.40 -5.81
N MET A 216 17.55 12.17 -5.05
CA MET A 216 16.63 13.23 -4.63
C MET A 216 16.66 13.47 -3.12
N GLN A 217 17.69 14.18 -2.63
CA GLN A 217 17.80 14.57 -1.21
C GLN A 217 16.55 15.31 -0.70
N LYS A 218 15.87 16.09 -1.55
CA LYS A 218 14.66 16.85 -1.20
C LYS A 218 13.46 15.97 -0.83
N ALA A 219 13.39 14.72 -1.29
CA ALA A 219 12.28 13.82 -0.99
C ALA A 219 12.49 13.01 0.31
N PHE A 220 13.70 13.02 0.88
CA PHE A 220 14.01 12.27 2.09
C PHE A 220 13.18 12.72 3.33
N PRO A 221 13.02 14.02 3.62
CA PRO A 221 12.17 14.47 4.73
C PRO A 221 10.70 14.06 4.58
N TRP A 222 10.20 14.05 3.34
CA TRP A 222 8.83 13.61 3.04
C TRP A 222 8.65 12.10 3.26
N LEU A 223 9.64 11.29 2.87
CA LEU A 223 9.65 9.86 3.15
C LEU A 223 9.67 9.59 4.66
N VAL A 224 10.55 10.25 5.41
CA VAL A 224 10.63 10.12 6.87
C VAL A 224 9.32 10.55 7.53
N GLY A 225 8.76 11.69 7.12
CA GLY A 225 7.46 12.16 7.59
C GLY A 225 6.33 11.16 7.31
N PHE A 226 6.32 10.57 6.12
CA PHE A 226 5.38 9.50 5.77
C PHE A 226 5.55 8.29 6.68
N ILE A 227 6.77 7.77 6.86
CA ILE A 227 7.04 6.63 7.73
C ILE A 227 6.59 6.91 9.17
N ILE A 228 6.95 8.08 9.73
CA ILE A 228 6.51 8.49 11.07
C ILE A 228 4.98 8.52 11.15
N SER A 229 4.29 9.04 10.14
CA SER A 229 2.83 9.06 10.10
C SER A 229 2.22 7.65 10.15
N GLN A 230 2.78 6.69 9.41
CA GLN A 230 2.32 5.30 9.40
C GLN A 230 2.60 4.62 10.74
N LEU A 231 3.78 4.84 11.33
CA LEU A 231 4.13 4.30 12.65
C LEU A 231 3.22 4.85 13.75
N MET A 232 2.91 6.15 13.71
CA MET A 232 1.93 6.77 14.63
C MET A 232 0.55 6.14 14.49
N LEU A 233 0.10 5.88 13.26
CA LEU A 233 -1.16 5.17 13.00
C LEU A 233 -1.14 3.74 13.54
N MET A 234 -0.02 3.04 13.46
CA MET A 234 0.15 1.71 14.08
C MET A 234 0.09 1.77 15.60
N CYS A 235 0.69 2.79 16.23
CA CYS A 235 0.60 3.01 17.68
C CYS A 235 -0.86 3.28 18.10
N VAL A 236 -1.57 4.12 17.37
CA VAL A 236 -3.00 4.41 17.57
C VAL A 236 -3.84 3.15 17.39
N ALA A 237 -3.56 2.38 16.34
CA ALA A 237 -4.22 1.10 16.09
C ALA A 237 -3.93 0.10 17.20
N SER A 238 -2.78 0.17 17.88
CA SER A 238 -2.36 -0.70 18.98
C SER A 238 -2.98 -0.33 20.35
N MET A 239 -3.71 0.79 20.45
CA MET A 239 -4.42 1.17 21.67
C MET A 239 -5.52 0.16 22.08
N PRO A 240 -5.78 -0.02 23.40
CA PRO A 240 -6.83 -0.93 23.89
C PRO A 240 -8.20 -0.63 23.29
N LEU A 241 -8.98 -1.69 22.98
CA LEU A 241 -10.32 -1.57 22.40
C LEU A 241 -11.27 -0.72 23.26
N ALA A 242 -11.03 -0.64 24.58
CA ALA A 242 -11.79 0.24 25.48
C ALA A 242 -11.67 1.74 25.12
N ARG A 243 -10.60 2.14 24.42
CA ARG A 243 -10.41 3.53 23.95
C ARG A 243 -11.01 3.78 22.57
N TRP A 244 -11.44 2.75 21.85
CA TRP A 244 -12.08 2.90 20.54
C TRP A 244 -13.50 3.41 20.72
N ARG A 245 -13.84 4.53 20.04
CA ARG A 245 -15.19 5.13 20.14
C ARG A 245 -16.27 4.19 19.63
N SER A 246 -15.98 3.42 18.58
CA SER A 246 -16.90 2.40 18.04
C SER A 246 -17.21 1.29 19.06
N PHE A 247 -16.20 0.79 19.75
CA PHE A 247 -16.36 -0.28 20.74
C PHE A 247 -17.09 0.19 21.99
N ARG A 248 -16.82 1.41 22.46
CA ARG A 248 -17.54 2.03 23.59
C ARG A 248 -19.03 2.20 23.30
N ALA A 249 -19.39 2.60 22.09
CA ALA A 249 -20.79 2.74 21.69
C ALA A 249 -21.52 1.39 21.71
N ILE A 250 -20.91 0.33 21.14
CA ILE A 250 -21.49 -1.02 21.14
C ILE A 250 -21.66 -1.55 22.57
N ARG A 251 -20.66 -1.33 23.44
CA ARG A 251 -20.71 -1.76 24.84
C ARG A 251 -21.85 -1.06 25.60
N ALA A 252 -22.03 0.24 25.40
CA ALA A 252 -23.11 1.00 26.02
C ALA A 252 -24.49 0.44 25.62
N THR A 253 -24.73 0.22 24.33
CA THR A 253 -26.00 -0.35 23.83
C THR A 253 -26.29 -1.74 24.39
N ARG A 254 -25.28 -2.62 24.49
CA ARG A 254 -25.46 -3.97 25.06
C ARG A 254 -25.83 -3.96 26.54
N LEU A 255 -25.27 -3.03 27.31
CA LEU A 255 -25.59 -2.89 28.73
C LEU A 255 -27.03 -2.41 28.92
N THR A 256 -27.48 -1.43 28.13
CA THR A 256 -28.87 -0.96 28.14
C THR A 256 -29.87 -2.05 27.75
N ASN A 257 -29.58 -2.85 26.71
CA ASN A 257 -30.49 -3.95 26.33
C ASN A 257 -30.56 -5.05 27.41
N ARG A 258 -29.46 -5.34 28.11
CA ARG A 258 -29.47 -6.31 29.21
C ARG A 258 -30.30 -5.83 30.40
N SER A 259 -30.22 -4.54 30.76
CA SER A 259 -31.02 -3.99 31.85
C SER A 259 -32.52 -3.97 31.54
N ILE A 260 -32.90 -3.71 30.29
CA ILE A 260 -34.31 -3.75 29.86
C ILE A 260 -34.87 -5.18 29.93
N LEU A 261 -34.11 -6.17 29.42
CA LEU A 261 -34.53 -7.58 29.48
C LEU A 261 -34.64 -8.11 30.90
N SER A 262 -33.77 -7.68 31.82
CA SER A 262 -33.89 -8.06 33.24
C SER A 262 -35.12 -7.47 33.93
N LEU A 263 -35.56 -6.27 33.51
CA LEU A 263 -36.77 -5.63 34.06
C LEU A 263 -38.06 -6.27 33.52
N GLN A 264 -38.05 -6.72 32.26
CA GLN A 264 -39.20 -7.42 31.67
C GLN A 264 -39.40 -8.83 32.24
N ASN A 265 -38.33 -9.51 32.67
CA ASN A 265 -38.42 -10.84 33.28
C ASN A 265 -38.73 -10.81 34.79
N SER A 266 -38.81 -9.63 35.40
CA SER A 266 -39.16 -9.44 36.82
C SER A 266 -40.61 -9.01 37.06
N GLN A 267 -41.44 -8.97 36.01
CA GLN A 267 -42.90 -8.80 36.08
C GLN A 267 -43.59 -10.09 35.66
#